data_AF-A0A1I4K7K6-F1
#
_entry.id   AF-A0A1I4K7K6-F1
#
_cell.length_a   1.000
_cell.length_b   1.000
_cell.length_c   1.000
_cell.angle_alpha   90.00
_cell.angle_beta   90.00
_cell.angle_gamma   90.00
#
_symmetry.space_group_name_H-M   'P 1'
#
loop_
_entity.id
_entity.type
_entity.pdbx_description
1 polymer ?
#
loop_
_entity_poly.entity_id
_entity_poly.type
_entity_poly.pdbx_seq_one_letter_code
_entity_poly.pdbx_strand_id
1 'polypeptide(L)'
;MTIAHHMPRQRADRASAASVAASAPGSATGKLPLLVWLYLLAVVIPVGFNVGPLAMTGLRVLLLVMTVPLLVRLVMGRYGKVMLIDMLFIAHIIWATLAMAINSPDRVVENIGAAAIEFLGGYIVGRAYIRSMEDFRALCRALMILVLCSAPFALVETLTGRPILLEALRKLPGVSTVAFNNQDKRFNLERVQFGFAHPIHYGLFCSVAFSMVYVGLKDWVGNTWRIIASIIIAGCGFLALSSGALLAIFLQIGLIAWATIFTPGKARWWLLV
;
A
#
# COMPACT_ATOMS: atom_id res chain seq x y z
N MET A 1 -32.34 12.73 -72.04
CA MET A 1 -32.93 13.71 -71.09
C MET A 1 -31.99 13.79 -69.89
N THR A 2 -31.48 14.98 -69.66
CA THR A 2 -30.34 15.37 -68.81
C THR A 2 -30.67 15.31 -67.31
N ILE A 3 -29.61 15.28 -66.48
CA ILE A 3 -29.45 15.78 -65.07
C ILE A 3 -28.75 14.69 -64.24
N ALA A 4 -27.42 14.68 -64.10
CA ALA A 4 -26.50 15.52 -63.30
C ALA A 4 -26.15 14.93 -61.92
N HIS A 5 -24.84 14.84 -61.70
CA HIS A 5 -24.08 14.45 -60.50
C HIS A 5 -24.62 15.00 -59.17
N HIS A 6 -24.57 14.18 -58.10
CA HIS A 6 -24.09 14.62 -56.77
C HIS A 6 -23.79 13.46 -55.81
N MET A 7 -22.51 13.23 -55.52
CA MET A 7 -21.95 12.85 -54.21
C MET A 7 -20.97 13.98 -53.82
N PRO A 8 -20.54 14.17 -52.56
CA PRO A 8 -20.86 13.49 -51.29
C PRO A 8 -21.10 14.46 -50.10
N ARG A 9 -21.71 14.01 -48.99
CA ARG A 9 -21.52 14.62 -47.65
C ARG A 9 -21.54 13.59 -46.52
N GLN A 10 -20.41 12.90 -46.34
CA GLN A 10 -19.97 12.43 -45.02
C GLN A 10 -19.35 13.63 -44.28
N ARG A 11 -20.02 14.15 -43.25
CA ARG A 11 -19.47 14.92 -42.09
C ARG A 11 -20.60 15.69 -41.42
N ALA A 12 -21.29 15.08 -40.46
CA ALA A 12 -22.13 15.84 -39.52
C ALA A 12 -22.42 15.15 -38.17
N ASP A 13 -22.24 13.84 -38.00
CA ASP A 13 -22.76 13.15 -36.80
C ASP A 13 -21.72 12.77 -35.72
N ARG A 14 -20.56 13.43 -35.67
CA ARG A 14 -19.54 13.17 -34.61
C ARG A 14 -19.44 14.25 -33.52
N ALA A 15 -20.38 15.19 -33.46
CA ALA A 15 -20.27 16.35 -32.57
C ALA A 15 -21.17 16.34 -31.31
N SER A 16 -21.84 15.23 -30.99
CA SER A 16 -22.79 15.18 -29.84
C SER A 16 -22.43 14.20 -28.71
N ALA A 17 -21.24 13.59 -28.73
CA ALA A 17 -20.80 12.69 -27.65
C ALA A 17 -19.79 13.33 -26.66
N ALA A 18 -19.58 14.64 -26.74
CA ALA A 18 -18.58 15.37 -25.97
C ALA A 18 -19.21 16.44 -25.07
N SER A 19 -19.92 16.05 -24.01
CA SER A 19 -20.32 17.01 -22.96
C SER A 19 -20.58 16.44 -21.56
N VAL A 20 -20.15 15.21 -21.23
CA VAL A 20 -20.13 14.72 -19.83
C VAL A 20 -18.73 14.24 -19.45
N ALA A 21 -17.74 15.09 -19.67
CA ALA A 21 -16.47 15.01 -18.96
C ALA A 21 -16.56 15.95 -17.75
N ALA A 22 -17.23 15.50 -16.70
CA ALA A 22 -17.14 16.15 -15.40
C ALA A 22 -15.68 16.11 -14.96
N SER A 23 -15.10 17.29 -14.83
CA SER A 23 -13.72 17.59 -14.45
C SER A 23 -13.37 16.96 -13.10
N ALA A 24 -12.63 15.86 -13.12
CA ALA A 24 -11.80 15.45 -12.00
C ALA A 24 -10.53 16.31 -12.03
N PRO A 25 -10.03 16.82 -10.88
CA PRO A 25 -8.74 17.49 -10.84
C PRO A 25 -7.62 16.44 -10.96
N GLY A 26 -7.38 15.97 -12.18
CA GLY A 26 -6.15 15.27 -12.53
C GLY A 26 -5.08 16.31 -12.78
N SER A 27 -4.31 16.67 -11.76
CA SER A 27 -3.18 17.57 -11.94
C SER A 27 -2.17 16.93 -12.89
N ALA A 28 -2.00 17.55 -14.05
CA ALA A 28 -0.83 17.34 -14.88
C ALA A 28 0.43 17.54 -14.01
N THR A 29 1.31 16.53 -13.98
CA THR A 29 2.35 16.25 -12.95
C THR A 29 1.81 15.51 -11.71
N GLY A 30 1.72 14.18 -11.80
CA GLY A 30 1.27 13.30 -10.71
C GLY A 30 2.18 13.37 -9.48
N LYS A 31 1.82 14.25 -8.53
CA LYS A 31 2.40 14.30 -7.19
C LYS A 31 1.47 13.54 -6.26
N LEU A 32 2.04 12.65 -5.45
CA LEU A 32 1.27 11.88 -4.48
C LEU A 32 0.59 12.85 -3.49
N PRO A 33 -0.74 12.73 -3.26
CA PRO A 33 -1.45 13.63 -2.35
C PRO A 33 -0.85 13.62 -0.95
N LEU A 34 -0.84 14.79 -0.29
CA LEU A 34 -0.27 14.95 1.05
C LEU A 34 -0.83 13.94 2.05
N LEU A 35 -2.14 13.67 2.01
CA LEU A 35 -2.76 12.71 2.93
C LEU A 35 -2.19 11.29 2.76
N VAL A 36 -1.88 10.87 1.53
CA VAL A 36 -1.28 9.56 1.28
C VAL A 36 0.16 9.53 1.79
N TRP A 37 0.92 10.62 1.65
CA TRP A 37 2.23 10.74 2.28
C TRP A 37 2.16 10.66 3.81
N LEU A 38 1.22 11.39 4.43
CA LEU A 38 1.00 11.32 5.88
C LEU A 38 0.63 9.91 6.32
N TYR A 39 -0.21 9.21 5.54
CA TYR A 39 -0.55 7.80 5.79
C TYR A 39 0.69 6.91 5.74
N LEU A 40 1.49 6.98 4.67
CA LEU A 40 2.68 6.15 4.52
C LEU A 40 3.74 6.44 5.59
N LEU A 41 3.94 7.71 5.95
CA LEU A 41 4.83 8.09 7.03
C LEU A 41 4.32 7.60 8.38
N ALA A 42 3.00 7.65 8.64
CA ALA A 42 2.41 7.14 9.86
C ALA A 42 2.47 5.61 9.97
N VAL A 43 2.53 4.88 8.85
CA VAL A 43 2.81 3.44 8.81
C VAL A 43 4.26 3.15 9.21
N VAL A 44 5.21 3.93 8.70
CA VAL A 44 6.65 3.66 8.83
C VAL A 44 7.24 4.22 10.13
N ILE A 45 6.70 5.34 10.63
CA ILE A 45 7.17 6.03 11.83
C ILE A 45 6.15 5.79 12.95
N PRO A 46 6.40 4.81 13.85
CA PRO A 46 5.45 4.36 14.86
C PRO A 46 5.38 5.32 16.05
N VAL A 47 4.80 6.50 15.85
CA VAL A 47 4.45 7.40 16.95
C VAL A 47 3.21 6.84 17.65
N GLY A 48 3.31 6.59 18.94
CA GLY A 48 2.23 6.06 19.77
C GLY A 48 1.97 6.89 21.02
N PHE A 49 0.80 6.66 21.60
CA PHE A 49 0.38 7.15 22.92
C PHE A 49 -0.85 6.35 23.39
N ASN A 50 -1.24 6.47 24.65
CA ASN A 50 -2.41 5.77 25.18
C ASN A 50 -3.55 6.76 25.43
N VAL A 51 -4.78 6.36 25.11
CA VAL A 51 -6.01 7.07 25.49
C VAL A 51 -6.83 6.12 26.36
N GLY A 52 -6.66 6.23 27.69
CA GLY A 52 -7.18 5.22 28.61
C GLY A 52 -6.53 3.84 28.35
N PRO A 53 -7.31 2.75 28.20
CA PRO A 53 -6.77 1.42 27.86
C PRO A 53 -6.39 1.28 26.39
N LEU A 54 -6.79 2.21 25.52
CA LEU A 54 -6.59 2.11 24.08
C LEU A 54 -5.19 2.58 23.68
N ALA A 55 -4.38 1.65 23.18
CA ALA A 55 -3.13 1.97 22.52
C ALA A 55 -3.40 2.65 21.17
N MET A 56 -2.99 3.91 21.04
CA MET A 56 -3.15 4.71 19.84
C MET A 56 -1.83 4.86 19.11
N THR A 57 -1.90 4.90 17.78
CA THR A 57 -0.77 5.20 16.90
C THR A 57 -1.11 6.40 16.02
N GLY A 58 -0.10 7.09 15.51
CA GLY A 58 -0.30 8.18 14.54
C GLY A 58 -1.13 7.74 13.34
N LEU A 59 -0.94 6.50 12.88
CA LEU A 59 -1.75 5.91 11.82
C LEU A 59 -3.22 5.78 12.22
N ARG A 60 -3.52 5.25 13.42
CA ARG A 60 -4.89 5.12 13.92
C ARG A 60 -5.59 6.45 14.05
N VAL A 61 -4.89 7.47 14.56
CA VAL A 61 -5.45 8.83 14.67
C VAL A 61 -5.79 9.37 13.29
N LEU A 62 -4.86 9.27 12.33
CA LEU A 62 -5.10 9.73 10.97
C LEU A 62 -6.33 9.04 10.35
N LEU A 63 -6.42 7.72 10.50
CA LEU A 63 -7.52 6.93 9.94
C LEU A 63 -8.85 7.16 10.67
N LEU A 64 -8.86 7.32 11.98
CA LEU A 64 -10.08 7.67 12.71
C LEU A 64 -10.70 8.97 12.19
N VAL A 65 -9.88 10.00 11.98
CA VAL A 65 -10.36 11.30 11.51
C VAL A 65 -10.79 11.22 10.03
N MET A 66 -10.08 10.46 9.20
CA MET A 66 -10.30 10.47 7.75
C MET A 66 -11.32 9.43 7.26
N THR A 67 -11.47 8.29 7.94
CA THR A 67 -12.30 7.18 7.44
C THR A 67 -13.76 7.60 7.26
N VAL A 68 -14.36 8.24 8.27
CA VAL A 68 -15.79 8.63 8.22
C VAL A 68 -16.05 9.65 7.10
N PRO A 69 -15.33 10.79 6.99
CA PRO A 69 -15.52 11.72 5.88
C PRO A 69 -15.34 11.10 4.50
N LEU A 70 -14.35 10.20 4.34
CA LEU A 70 -14.09 9.55 3.05
C LEU A 70 -15.19 8.52 2.71
N LEU A 71 -15.71 7.77 3.68
CA LEU A 71 -16.85 6.87 3.45
C LEU A 71 -18.11 7.64 3.07
N VAL A 72 -18.41 8.74 3.75
CA VAL A 72 -19.55 9.60 3.40
C VAL A 72 -19.40 10.12 1.96
N ARG A 73 -18.21 10.58 1.59
CA ARG A 73 -17.92 11.03 0.21
C ARG A 73 -18.03 9.91 -0.82
N LEU A 74 -17.67 8.68 -0.47
CA LEU A 74 -17.87 7.50 -1.33
C LEU A 74 -19.36 7.27 -1.59
N VAL A 75 -20.19 7.25 -0.55
CA VAL A 75 -21.65 7.05 -0.68
C VAL A 75 -22.31 8.21 -1.44
N MET A 76 -21.80 9.43 -1.29
CA MET A 76 -22.19 10.60 -2.10
C MET A 76 -21.72 10.54 -3.57
N GLY A 77 -21.05 9.45 -3.99
CA GLY A 77 -20.60 9.25 -5.36
C GLY A 77 -19.36 10.05 -5.77
N ARG A 78 -18.66 10.70 -4.83
CA ARG A 78 -17.47 11.53 -5.13
C ARG A 78 -16.29 10.71 -5.66
N TYR A 79 -16.27 9.42 -5.36
CA TYR A 79 -15.25 8.48 -5.83
C TYR A 79 -15.74 7.56 -6.95
N GLY A 80 -16.84 7.92 -7.62
CA GLY A 80 -17.54 7.08 -8.58
C GLY A 80 -18.63 6.25 -7.90
N LYS A 81 -19.16 5.24 -8.61
CA LYS A 81 -20.18 4.34 -8.08
C LYS A 81 -19.60 3.47 -6.96
N VAL A 82 -20.45 3.14 -5.99
CA VAL A 82 -20.14 2.11 -4.99
C VAL A 82 -20.00 0.76 -5.72
N MET A 83 -18.88 0.10 -5.50
CA MET A 83 -18.53 -1.17 -6.11
C MET A 83 -18.81 -2.32 -5.16
N LEU A 84 -18.93 -3.54 -5.70
CA LEU A 84 -19.02 -4.75 -4.89
C LEU A 84 -17.84 -4.87 -3.91
N ILE A 85 -16.65 -4.45 -4.31
CA ILE A 85 -15.45 -4.46 -3.48
C ILE A 85 -15.65 -3.55 -2.25
N ASP A 86 -16.23 -2.35 -2.41
CA ASP A 86 -16.52 -1.46 -1.27
C ASP A 86 -17.44 -2.15 -0.25
N MET A 87 -18.46 -2.87 -0.74
CA MET A 87 -19.38 -3.64 0.11
C MET A 87 -18.70 -4.84 0.79
N LEU A 88 -17.78 -5.53 0.10
CA LEU A 88 -17.04 -6.67 0.66
C LEU A 88 -16.10 -6.25 1.79
N PHE A 89 -15.47 -5.07 1.70
CA PHE A 89 -14.66 -4.54 2.80
C PHE A 89 -15.50 -4.26 4.05
N ILE A 90 -16.70 -3.68 3.87
CA ILE A 90 -17.65 -3.44 4.96
C ILE A 90 -18.15 -4.77 5.54
N ALA A 91 -18.53 -5.72 4.68
CA ALA A 91 -19.00 -7.04 5.08
C ALA A 91 -17.93 -7.82 5.85
N HIS A 92 -16.65 -7.72 5.45
CA HIS A 92 -15.52 -8.33 6.17
C HIS A 92 -15.44 -7.81 7.61
N ILE A 93 -15.59 -6.50 7.81
CA ILE A 93 -15.54 -5.91 9.15
C ILE A 93 -16.74 -6.32 9.99
N ILE A 94 -17.94 -6.34 9.42
CA ILE A 94 -19.14 -6.83 10.11
C ILE A 94 -18.94 -8.28 10.53
N TRP A 95 -18.46 -9.13 9.62
CA TRP A 95 -18.21 -10.54 9.90
C TRP A 95 -17.13 -10.73 10.97
N ALA A 96 -16.01 -10.02 10.88
CA ALA A 96 -14.93 -10.08 11.86
C ALA A 96 -15.40 -9.60 13.25
N THR A 97 -16.25 -8.56 13.28
CA THR A 97 -16.88 -8.06 14.52
C THR A 97 -17.76 -9.12 15.16
N LEU A 98 -18.64 -9.76 14.38
CA LEU A 98 -19.53 -10.81 14.86
C LEU A 98 -18.74 -12.03 15.35
N ALA A 99 -17.74 -12.48 14.59
CA ALA A 99 -16.89 -13.59 14.97
C ALA A 99 -16.17 -13.32 16.30
N MET A 100 -15.61 -12.11 16.50
CA MET A 100 -14.98 -11.75 17.76
C MET A 100 -15.98 -11.56 18.90
N ALA A 101 -17.17 -11.03 18.64
CA ALA A 101 -18.20 -10.87 19.67
C ALA A 101 -18.66 -12.21 20.24
N ILE A 102 -18.70 -13.26 19.40
CA ILE A 102 -19.08 -14.61 19.83
C ILE A 102 -17.92 -15.31 20.57
N ASN A 103 -16.68 -15.17 20.08
CA ASN A 103 -15.55 -15.97 20.58
C ASN A 103 -14.73 -15.26 21.67
N SER A 104 -14.77 -13.93 21.75
CA SER A 104 -13.94 -13.11 22.64
C SER A 104 -14.59 -11.74 22.89
N PRO A 105 -15.78 -11.70 23.51
CA PRO A 105 -16.60 -10.48 23.64
C PRO A 105 -15.84 -9.33 24.32
N ASP A 106 -15.05 -9.63 25.34
CA ASP A 106 -14.32 -8.63 26.12
C ASP A 106 -13.24 -7.89 25.33
N ARG A 107 -12.81 -8.44 24.18
CA ARG A 107 -11.72 -7.89 23.34
C ARG A 107 -12.21 -7.30 22.03
N VAL A 108 -13.52 -7.24 21.79
CA VAL A 108 -14.09 -6.76 20.53
C VAL A 108 -13.65 -5.33 20.25
N VAL A 109 -13.77 -4.43 21.22
CA VAL A 109 -13.46 -3.00 21.03
C VAL A 109 -11.97 -2.79 20.74
N GLU A 110 -11.08 -3.40 21.52
CA GLU A 110 -9.64 -3.24 21.39
C GLU A 110 -9.10 -3.86 20.10
N ASN A 111 -9.51 -5.09 19.78
CA ASN A 111 -9.00 -5.82 18.63
C ASN A 111 -9.68 -5.39 17.32
N ILE A 112 -11.02 -5.46 17.27
CA ILE A 112 -11.76 -5.17 16.04
C ILE A 112 -11.85 -3.67 15.80
N GLY A 113 -12.00 -2.83 16.83
CA GLY A 113 -12.00 -1.38 16.64
C GLY A 113 -10.73 -0.92 15.90
N ALA A 114 -9.56 -1.28 16.42
CA ALA A 114 -8.29 -0.92 15.81
C ALA A 114 -8.11 -1.53 14.41
N ALA A 115 -8.34 -2.83 14.25
CA ALA A 115 -8.17 -3.53 12.98
C ALA A 115 -9.14 -3.04 11.89
N ALA A 116 -10.40 -2.77 12.25
CA ALA A 116 -11.41 -2.28 11.32
C ALA A 116 -11.06 -0.89 10.78
N ILE A 117 -10.56 0.01 11.64
CA ILE A 117 -10.13 1.35 11.24
C ILE A 117 -8.92 1.27 10.31
N GLU A 118 -7.92 0.45 10.64
CA GLU A 118 -6.73 0.29 9.80
C GLU A 118 -7.08 -0.34 8.44
N PHE A 119 -7.93 -1.36 8.44
CA PHE A 119 -8.36 -2.08 7.23
C PHE A 119 -9.26 -1.23 6.33
N LEU A 120 -10.37 -0.68 6.86
CA LEU A 120 -11.30 0.14 6.09
C LEU A 120 -10.69 1.49 5.72
N GLY A 121 -9.96 2.10 6.66
CA GLY A 121 -9.32 3.39 6.50
C GLY A 121 -8.24 3.34 5.41
N GLY A 122 -7.38 2.33 5.44
CA GLY A 122 -6.39 2.13 4.38
C GLY A 122 -7.04 1.92 3.01
N TYR A 123 -8.10 1.10 2.95
CA TYR A 123 -8.87 0.88 1.73
C TYR A 123 -9.48 2.17 1.17
N ILE A 124 -10.20 2.94 1.99
CA ILE A 124 -10.92 4.13 1.52
C ILE A 124 -9.96 5.25 1.13
N VAL A 125 -8.81 5.38 1.79
CA VAL A 125 -7.73 6.30 1.39
C VAL A 125 -7.22 5.93 -0.01
N GLY A 126 -6.91 4.65 -0.26
CA GLY A 126 -6.53 4.18 -1.59
C GLY A 126 -7.61 4.46 -2.63
N ARG A 127 -8.86 4.11 -2.33
CA ARG A 127 -10.03 4.29 -3.19
C ARG A 127 -10.31 5.76 -3.55
N ALA A 128 -10.02 6.68 -2.63
CA ALA A 128 -10.24 8.11 -2.80
C ALA A 128 -9.11 8.83 -3.54
N TYR A 129 -7.85 8.43 -3.31
CA TYR A 129 -6.67 9.19 -3.73
C TYR A 129 -5.81 8.52 -4.82
N ILE A 130 -5.93 7.22 -5.03
CA ILE A 130 -5.17 6.49 -6.06
C ILE A 130 -6.15 6.10 -7.17
N ARG A 131 -6.34 6.99 -8.14
CA ARG A 131 -7.41 6.86 -9.15
C ARG A 131 -6.92 6.88 -10.59
N SER A 132 -5.67 7.28 -10.82
CA SER A 132 -5.03 7.21 -12.13
C SER A 132 -3.75 6.37 -12.13
N MET A 133 -3.23 6.12 -13.32
CA MET A 133 -1.93 5.48 -13.51
C MET A 133 -0.79 6.31 -12.90
N GLU A 134 -0.89 7.64 -12.99
CA GLU A 134 0.07 8.58 -12.42
C GLU A 134 0.06 8.54 -10.89
N ASP A 135 -1.11 8.45 -10.26
CA ASP A 135 -1.23 8.32 -8.80
C ASP A 135 -0.59 7.01 -8.32
N PHE A 136 -0.89 5.92 -9.02
CA PHE A 136 -0.32 4.61 -8.71
C PHE A 136 1.20 4.61 -8.86
N ARG A 137 1.72 5.23 -9.93
CA ARG A 137 3.16 5.43 -10.12
C ARG A 137 3.77 6.24 -8.98
N ALA A 138 3.11 7.32 -8.56
CA ALA A 138 3.59 8.16 -7.46
C ALA A 138 3.62 7.39 -6.13
N LEU A 139 2.64 6.52 -5.89
CA LEU A 139 2.62 5.59 -4.74
C LEU A 139 3.80 4.61 -4.80
N CYS A 140 4.04 3.95 -5.93
CA CYS A 140 5.19 3.04 -6.10
C CYS A 140 6.52 3.74 -5.84
N ARG A 141 6.69 4.99 -6.31
CA ARG A 141 7.89 5.80 -6.04
C ARG A 141 8.01 6.16 -4.56
N ALA A 142 6.92 6.50 -3.89
CA ALA A 142 6.92 6.80 -2.46
C ALA A 142 7.35 5.57 -1.64
N LEU A 143 6.79 4.39 -1.93
CA LEU A 143 7.19 3.13 -1.29
C LEU A 143 8.67 2.82 -1.53
N MET A 144 9.15 3.01 -2.78
CA MET A 144 10.58 2.87 -3.10
C MET A 144 11.44 3.76 -2.21
N ILE A 145 11.12 5.06 -2.13
CA ILE A 145 11.88 6.03 -1.33
C ILE A 145 11.89 5.61 0.15
N LEU A 146 10.73 5.26 0.71
CA LEU A 146 10.62 4.88 2.12
C LEU A 146 11.49 3.66 2.46
N VAL A 147 11.49 2.62 1.62
CA VAL A 147 12.33 1.44 1.86
C VAL A 147 13.81 1.72 1.62
N LEU A 148 14.16 2.50 0.59
CA LEU A 148 15.56 2.88 0.38
C LEU A 148 16.09 3.75 1.53
N CYS A 149 15.25 4.61 2.10
CA CYS A 149 15.58 5.36 3.31
C CYS A 149 15.67 4.47 4.56
N SER A 150 14.93 3.35 4.64
CA SER A 150 15.06 2.41 5.76
C SER A 150 16.29 1.52 5.66
N ALA A 151 16.84 1.30 4.47
CA ALA A 151 17.99 0.43 4.22
C ALA A 151 19.21 0.67 5.13
N PRO A 152 19.74 1.89 5.32
CA PRO A 152 20.86 2.12 6.22
C PRO A 152 20.53 1.76 7.68
N PHE A 153 19.31 2.04 8.13
CA PHE A 153 18.88 1.67 9.49
C PHE A 153 18.74 0.15 9.65
N ALA A 154 18.19 -0.52 8.64
CA ALA A 154 18.07 -1.98 8.62
C ALA A 154 19.43 -2.67 8.66
N LEU A 155 20.44 -2.14 7.97
CA LEU A 155 21.81 -2.66 8.01
C LEU A 155 22.45 -2.48 9.40
N VAL A 156 22.24 -1.36 10.07
CA VAL A 156 22.77 -1.19 11.43
C VAL A 156 22.02 -2.10 12.41
N GLU A 157 20.69 -2.17 12.30
CA GLU A 157 19.86 -2.97 13.19
C GLU A 157 20.16 -4.47 13.07
N THR A 158 20.34 -5.00 11.85
CA THR A 158 20.65 -6.43 11.65
C THR A 158 22.01 -6.85 12.21
N LEU A 159 22.99 -5.91 12.27
CA LEU A 159 24.33 -6.17 12.78
C LEU A 159 24.47 -5.94 14.28
N THR A 160 23.74 -4.97 14.82
CA THR A 160 23.92 -4.49 16.21
C THR A 160 22.76 -4.85 17.14
N GLY A 161 21.60 -5.22 16.60
CA GLY A 161 20.37 -5.46 17.36
C GLY A 161 19.71 -4.17 17.87
N ARG A 162 20.18 -3.00 17.41
CA ARG A 162 19.71 -1.70 17.88
C ARG A 162 18.73 -1.05 16.89
N PRO A 163 17.42 -0.98 17.21
CA PRO A 163 16.44 -0.32 16.35
C PRO A 163 16.53 1.21 16.51
N ILE A 164 17.49 1.83 15.80
CA ILE A 164 17.84 3.26 15.93
C ILE A 164 16.61 4.18 15.84
N LEU A 165 15.69 3.91 14.91
CA LEU A 165 14.47 4.72 14.76
C LEU A 165 13.63 4.69 16.05
N LEU A 166 13.41 3.51 16.63
CA LEU A 166 12.62 3.37 17.85
C LEU A 166 13.35 3.96 19.07
N GLU A 167 14.67 3.79 19.15
CA GLU A 167 15.48 4.43 20.19
C GLU A 167 15.39 5.96 20.12
N ALA A 168 15.41 6.53 18.92
CA ALA A 168 15.27 7.97 18.71
C ALA A 168 13.87 8.46 19.13
N LEU A 169 12.81 7.75 18.74
CA LEU A 169 11.43 8.10 19.11
C LEU A 169 11.21 8.04 20.63
N ARG A 170 11.77 7.04 21.33
CA ARG A 170 11.64 6.92 22.80
C ARG A 170 12.32 8.04 23.58
N LYS A 171 13.29 8.73 22.99
CA LYS A 171 13.96 9.88 23.63
C LYS A 171 13.12 11.16 23.58
N LEU A 172 12.07 11.20 22.77
CA LEU A 172 11.20 12.36 22.66
C LEU A 172 10.18 12.39 23.82
N PRO A 173 10.08 13.50 24.56
CA PRO A 173 9.14 13.60 25.67
C PRO A 173 7.69 13.52 25.18
N GLY A 174 6.87 12.72 25.86
CA GLY A 174 5.44 12.56 25.52
C GLY A 174 5.14 11.65 24.32
N VAL A 175 6.16 11.04 23.71
CA VAL A 175 6.00 10.10 22.59
C VAL A 175 6.26 8.68 23.08
N SER A 176 5.29 7.78 22.87
CA SER A 176 5.55 6.34 22.97
C SER A 176 5.77 5.75 21.58
N THR A 177 6.24 4.50 21.53
CA THR A 177 6.45 3.79 20.28
C THR A 177 6.23 2.30 20.50
N VAL A 178 6.27 1.52 19.43
CA VAL A 178 6.15 0.06 19.50
C VAL A 178 7.23 -0.55 20.43
N ALA A 179 6.90 -1.70 21.01
CA ALA A 179 7.85 -2.44 21.84
C ALA A 179 9.08 -2.85 21.01
N PHE A 180 10.25 -2.89 21.65
CA PHE A 180 11.45 -3.44 21.01
C PHE A 180 11.28 -4.94 20.92
N ASN A 181 11.54 -5.49 19.75
CA ASN A 181 11.32 -6.89 19.47
C ASN A 181 12.64 -7.65 19.51
N ASN A 182 12.94 -8.23 20.68
CA ASN A 182 14.17 -8.97 20.92
C ASN A 182 13.96 -10.47 20.62
N GLN A 183 13.76 -10.83 19.36
CA GLN A 183 13.68 -12.25 18.96
C GLN A 183 15.06 -12.86 18.78
N ASP A 184 15.11 -14.19 18.82
CA ASP A 184 16.33 -14.92 18.51
C ASP A 184 16.84 -14.59 17.10
N LYS A 185 18.17 -14.48 17.03
CA LYS A 185 18.91 -14.32 15.78
C LYS A 185 18.61 -15.45 14.80
N ARG A 186 18.70 -15.14 13.52
CA ARG A 186 18.65 -16.14 12.43
C ARG A 186 19.86 -15.94 11.54
N PHE A 187 20.55 -17.03 11.18
CA PHE A 187 21.81 -16.97 10.44
C PHE A 187 22.86 -16.05 11.12
N ASN A 188 22.87 -16.03 12.47
CA ASN A 188 23.71 -15.15 13.28
C ASN A 188 23.46 -13.63 13.07
N LEU A 189 22.33 -13.27 12.46
CA LEU A 189 21.91 -11.88 12.22
C LEU A 189 20.68 -11.53 13.07
N GLU A 190 20.62 -10.27 13.47
CA GLU A 190 19.46 -9.70 14.15
C GLU A 190 18.33 -9.47 13.15
N ARG A 191 17.09 -9.66 13.62
CA ARG A 191 15.89 -9.62 12.78
C ARG A 191 15.34 -8.20 12.76
N VAL A 192 15.42 -7.54 11.62
CA VAL A 192 15.08 -6.13 11.51
C VAL A 192 13.58 -5.90 11.69
N GLN A 193 13.23 -5.14 12.71
CA GLN A 193 11.92 -4.57 13.00
C GLN A 193 11.75 -3.18 12.38
N PHE A 194 12.83 -2.40 12.30
CA PHE A 194 12.83 -1.00 11.88
C PHE A 194 11.82 -0.15 12.67
N GLY A 195 10.69 0.24 12.06
CA GLY A 195 9.62 1.00 12.69
C GLY A 195 8.34 0.20 12.96
N PHE A 196 8.32 -1.11 12.67
CA PHE A 196 7.08 -1.88 12.72
C PHE A 196 6.91 -2.59 14.05
N ALA A 197 5.71 -3.11 14.39
CA ALA A 197 5.52 -3.84 15.66
C ALA A 197 6.29 -5.18 15.72
N HIS A 198 6.67 -5.74 14.57
CA HIS A 198 7.32 -7.04 14.49
C HIS A 198 8.14 -7.13 13.19
N PRO A 199 9.29 -7.83 13.15
CA PRO A 199 10.11 -7.98 11.94
C PRO A 199 9.34 -8.48 10.71
N ILE A 200 8.35 -9.37 10.91
CA ILE A 200 7.47 -9.85 9.82
C ILE A 200 6.77 -8.71 9.07
N HIS A 201 6.34 -7.66 9.77
CA HIS A 201 5.64 -6.53 9.16
C HIS A 201 6.59 -5.68 8.32
N TYR A 202 7.83 -5.47 8.77
CA TYR A 202 8.87 -4.82 7.96
C TYR A 202 9.15 -5.63 6.68
N GLY A 203 9.32 -6.94 6.82
CA GLY A 203 9.51 -7.83 5.67
C GLY A 203 8.34 -7.81 4.68
N LEU A 204 7.10 -7.81 5.17
CA LEU A 204 5.90 -7.71 4.32
C LEU A 204 5.79 -6.33 3.64
N PHE A 205 6.14 -5.25 4.34
CA PHE A 205 6.19 -3.92 3.75
C PHE A 205 7.20 -3.86 2.59
N CYS A 206 8.41 -4.40 2.80
CA CYS A 206 9.41 -4.52 1.73
C CYS A 206 8.94 -5.44 0.59
N SER A 207 8.23 -6.54 0.88
CA SER A 207 7.74 -7.45 -0.17
C SER A 207 6.65 -6.80 -1.05
N VAL A 208 5.79 -5.96 -0.48
CA VAL A 208 4.84 -5.15 -1.24
C VAL A 208 5.60 -4.13 -2.10
N ALA A 209 6.56 -3.42 -1.52
CA ALA A 209 7.36 -2.45 -2.27
C ALA A 209 8.14 -3.10 -3.43
N PHE A 210 8.60 -4.35 -3.28
CA PHE A 210 9.38 -5.05 -4.29
C PHE A 210 8.66 -5.16 -5.63
N SER A 211 7.45 -5.74 -5.68
CA SER A 211 6.69 -5.83 -6.94
C SER A 211 6.24 -4.48 -7.46
N MET A 212 5.87 -3.56 -6.57
CA MET A 212 5.46 -2.20 -6.92
C MET A 212 6.59 -1.43 -7.62
N VAL A 213 7.84 -1.67 -7.23
CA VAL A 213 9.02 -1.05 -7.86
C VAL A 213 9.47 -1.82 -9.09
N TYR A 214 9.65 -3.13 -9.00
CA TYR A 214 10.17 -3.91 -10.12
C TYR A 214 9.18 -3.93 -11.30
N VAL A 215 7.91 -4.24 -11.04
CA VAL A 215 6.87 -4.33 -12.08
C VAL A 215 6.19 -2.99 -12.28
N GLY A 216 5.75 -2.34 -11.19
CA GLY A 216 4.92 -1.13 -11.26
C GLY A 216 5.62 0.11 -11.83
N LEU A 217 6.96 0.18 -11.77
CA LEU A 217 7.74 1.29 -12.34
C LEU A 217 8.43 0.94 -13.67
N LYS A 218 8.06 -0.18 -14.30
CA LYS A 218 8.56 -0.55 -15.64
C LYS A 218 8.30 0.57 -16.65
N ASP A 219 9.28 0.88 -17.49
CA ASP A 219 9.24 1.91 -18.54
C ASP A 219 9.09 3.36 -18.04
N TRP A 220 8.98 3.56 -16.72
CA TRP A 220 8.83 4.88 -16.08
C TRP A 220 10.08 5.36 -15.32
N VAL A 221 10.98 4.44 -15.04
CA VAL A 221 12.26 4.65 -14.35
C VAL A 221 13.31 3.87 -15.12
N GLY A 222 14.54 4.41 -15.21
CA GLY A 222 15.64 3.75 -15.91
C GLY A 222 15.81 2.30 -15.43
N ASN A 223 15.97 1.38 -16.39
CA ASN A 223 15.97 -0.06 -16.11
C ASN A 223 16.99 -0.46 -15.04
N THR A 224 18.21 0.08 -15.14
CA THR A 224 19.30 -0.16 -14.19
C THR A 224 18.92 0.25 -12.76
N TRP A 225 18.44 1.48 -12.57
CA TRP A 225 18.05 1.97 -11.24
C TRP A 225 16.88 1.18 -10.66
N ARG A 226 15.89 0.84 -11.49
CA ARG A 226 14.75 0.01 -11.07
C ARG A 226 15.20 -1.36 -10.56
N ILE A 227 16.16 -2.00 -11.24
CA ILE A 227 16.71 -3.29 -10.82
C ILE A 227 17.49 -3.13 -9.52
N ILE A 228 18.40 -2.15 -9.43
CA ILE A 228 19.18 -1.88 -8.22
C ILE A 228 18.26 -1.62 -7.01
N ALA A 229 17.27 -0.73 -7.16
CA ALA A 229 16.32 -0.43 -6.11
C ALA A 229 15.53 -1.67 -5.69
N SER A 230 15.10 -2.51 -6.64
CA SER A 230 14.38 -3.75 -6.33
C SER A 230 15.26 -4.75 -5.58
N ILE A 231 16.55 -4.86 -5.91
CA ILE A 231 17.53 -5.69 -5.18
C ILE A 231 17.70 -5.18 -3.75
N ILE A 232 17.86 -3.86 -3.55
CA ILE A 232 17.99 -3.27 -2.21
C ILE A 232 16.71 -3.51 -1.40
N ILE A 233 15.53 -3.32 -1.99
CA ILE A 233 14.24 -3.56 -1.33
C ILE A 233 14.07 -5.03 -0.95
N ALA A 234 14.39 -5.96 -1.85
CA ALA A 234 14.36 -7.38 -1.57
C ALA A 234 15.36 -7.76 -0.46
N GLY A 235 16.57 -7.17 -0.48
CA GLY A 235 17.55 -7.30 0.58
C GLY A 235 17.04 -6.80 1.93
N CYS A 236 16.40 -5.64 1.98
CA CYS A 236 15.75 -5.13 3.19
C CYS A 236 14.66 -6.09 3.71
N GLY A 237 13.83 -6.62 2.81
CA GLY A 237 12.83 -7.64 3.15
C GLY A 237 13.47 -8.94 3.66
N PHE A 238 14.64 -9.30 3.16
CA PHE A 238 15.41 -10.45 3.65
C PHE A 238 15.94 -10.24 5.07
N LEU A 239 16.39 -9.02 5.41
CA LEU A 239 16.89 -8.69 6.76
C LEU A 239 15.83 -8.77 7.87
N ALA A 240 14.54 -8.76 7.52
CA ALA A 240 13.47 -9.11 8.46
C ALA A 240 13.52 -10.58 8.93
N LEU A 241 14.21 -11.43 8.15
CA LEU A 241 14.46 -12.85 8.41
C LEU A 241 13.18 -13.60 8.78
N SER A 242 12.08 -13.30 8.08
CA SER A 242 10.76 -13.89 8.28
C SER A 242 10.40 -14.80 7.11
N SER A 243 10.06 -16.05 7.39
CA SER A 243 9.66 -17.03 6.36
C SER A 243 8.47 -16.53 5.54
N GLY A 244 7.47 -15.90 6.16
CA GLY A 244 6.31 -15.35 5.45
C GLY A 244 6.67 -14.23 4.48
N ALA A 245 7.56 -13.31 4.88
CA ALA A 245 8.00 -12.22 4.01
C ALA A 245 8.91 -12.73 2.88
N LEU A 246 9.83 -13.64 3.19
CA LEU A 246 10.72 -14.26 2.21
C LEU A 246 9.94 -15.07 1.17
N LEU A 247 8.97 -15.88 1.62
CA LEU A 247 8.09 -16.62 0.74
C LEU A 247 7.34 -15.68 -0.21
N ALA A 248 6.80 -14.56 0.30
CA ALA A 248 6.13 -13.58 -0.55
C ALA A 248 7.06 -12.99 -1.63
N ILE A 249 8.33 -12.68 -1.29
CA ILE A 249 9.31 -12.18 -2.26
C ILE A 249 9.68 -13.26 -3.27
N PHE A 250 9.96 -14.49 -2.83
CA PHE A 250 10.34 -15.58 -3.72
C PHE A 250 9.20 -15.98 -4.67
N LEU A 251 7.95 -16.00 -4.20
CA LEU A 251 6.79 -16.21 -5.05
C LEU A 251 6.66 -15.10 -6.10
N GLN A 252 6.85 -13.83 -5.71
CA GLN A 252 6.85 -12.71 -6.66
C GLN A 252 7.96 -12.85 -7.70
N ILE A 253 9.19 -13.19 -7.31
CA ILE A 253 10.31 -13.44 -8.22
C ILE A 253 9.97 -14.60 -9.17
N GLY A 254 9.43 -15.71 -8.64
CA GLY A 254 9.01 -16.87 -9.42
C GLY A 254 7.94 -16.51 -10.45
N LEU A 255 6.92 -15.76 -10.07
CA LEU A 255 5.87 -15.29 -10.98
C LEU A 255 6.41 -14.31 -12.04
N ILE A 256 7.36 -13.45 -11.68
CA ILE A 256 8.04 -12.56 -12.62
C ILE A 256 8.86 -13.38 -13.62
N ALA A 257 9.68 -14.31 -13.14
CA ALA A 257 10.48 -15.20 -13.97
C ALA A 257 9.59 -16.00 -14.93
N TRP A 258 8.52 -16.60 -14.40
CA TRP A 258 7.50 -17.29 -15.17
C TRP A 258 6.92 -16.40 -16.28
N ALA A 259 6.50 -15.19 -15.93
CA ALA A 259 5.93 -14.24 -16.88
C ALA A 259 6.93 -13.77 -17.95
N THR A 260 8.24 -13.83 -17.68
CA THR A 260 9.30 -13.47 -18.63
C THR A 260 9.76 -14.61 -19.53
N ILE A 261 9.77 -15.85 -19.04
CA ILE A 261 10.27 -17.03 -19.77
C ILE A 261 9.19 -17.57 -20.72
N PHE A 262 7.95 -17.69 -20.26
CA PHE A 262 6.88 -18.31 -21.04
C PHE A 262 6.21 -17.32 -22.00
N THR A 263 5.73 -17.87 -23.12
CA THR A 263 5.25 -17.13 -24.30
C THR A 263 4.27 -16.01 -23.92
N PRO A 264 4.41 -14.80 -24.51
CA PRO A 264 3.46 -13.72 -24.27
C PRO A 264 2.04 -14.15 -24.65
N GLY A 265 1.13 -14.17 -23.68
CA GLY A 265 -0.26 -14.56 -23.86
C GLY A 265 -0.94 -14.97 -22.56
N LYS A 266 -2.28 -15.06 -22.56
CA LYS A 266 -3.05 -15.52 -21.38
C LYS A 266 -2.78 -16.99 -21.06
N ALA A 267 -2.37 -17.79 -22.05
CA ALA A 267 -2.08 -19.22 -21.93
C ALA A 267 -0.98 -19.55 -20.91
N ARG A 268 -0.01 -18.64 -20.69
CA ARG A 268 1.08 -18.87 -19.73
C ARG A 268 0.60 -19.10 -18.31
N TRP A 269 -0.55 -18.55 -17.92
CA TRP A 269 -1.07 -18.72 -16.57
C TRP A 269 -1.81 -20.05 -16.40
N TRP A 270 -2.32 -20.63 -17.49
CA TRP A 270 -2.90 -21.97 -17.50
C TRP A 270 -1.84 -23.07 -17.41
N LEU A 271 -0.61 -22.81 -17.84
CA LEU A 271 0.51 -23.74 -17.66
C LEU A 271 1.00 -23.82 -16.20
N LEU A 272 0.62 -22.85 -15.36
CA LEU A 272 1.06 -22.75 -13.96
C LEU A 272 0.10 -23.46 -12.99
N VAL A 273 -1.14 -23.71 -13.41
CA VAL A 273 -2.24 -24.29 -12.61
C VAL A 273 -2.50 -25.70 -13.08
#